data_AF-A0A7V8Y1H9-F1
#
_entry.id   AF-A0A7V8Y1H9-F1
#
_cell.length_a   1.000
_cell.length_b   1.000
_cell.length_c   1.000
_cell.angle_alpha   90.00
_cell.angle_beta   90.00
_cell.angle_gamma   90.00
#
_symmetry.space_group_name_H-M   'P 1'
#
loop_
_entity.id
_entity.type
_entity.pdbx_description
1 polymer ?
#
loop_
_entity_poly.entity_id
_entity_poly.type
_entity_poly.pdbx_seq_one_letter_code
_entity_poly.pdbx_strand_id
1 'polypeptide(L)'
;MGWSNPELPWSELERLLSGRPRDGASLSGGSQTGDGGDSPAWSRKREPYEPPELQRPPAEVAYAELHCHSNFSFLDGASHPEELVEQAARLGLEAVALTDHDGMYGVVRFAEAARELGVRTVYGAELSLGLTVPQNGIPDPEGTHLLLLARGTEGYRRLCHTISTAQLRGREKGKPVYDLAEVAADTAGHVLVLTGCRKGAVRQALQRGGPPAAARELAHLGELFGPENVAVELTDHALPADTERN
;
A
#
# COMPACT_ATOMS: atom_id res chain seq x y z
N MET A 1 -3.88 -40.53 -29.36
CA MET A 1 -2.85 -40.10 -28.39
C MET A 1 -3.29 -40.60 -27.02
N GLY A 2 -2.69 -41.70 -26.56
CA GLY A 2 -3.05 -42.29 -25.27
C GLY A 2 -2.42 -41.49 -24.14
N TRP A 3 -3.23 -41.08 -23.16
CA TRP A 3 -2.73 -40.54 -21.91
C TRP A 3 -2.13 -41.70 -21.10
N SER A 4 -0.80 -41.85 -21.17
CA SER A 4 -0.07 -42.70 -20.22
C SER A 4 -0.03 -41.95 -18.90
N ASN A 5 -0.94 -42.29 -17.99
CA ASN A 5 -0.84 -41.81 -16.62
C ASN A 5 0.26 -42.64 -15.94
N PRO A 6 1.32 -42.03 -15.40
CA PRO A 6 2.34 -42.76 -14.66
C PRO A 6 1.70 -43.50 -13.47
N GLU A 7 2.27 -44.64 -13.06
CA GLU A 7 1.86 -45.37 -11.85
C GLU A 7 2.25 -44.57 -10.61
N LEU A 8 1.51 -43.49 -10.35
CA LEU A 8 1.65 -42.63 -9.18
C LEU A 8 0.64 -43.14 -8.14
N PRO A 9 1.09 -43.71 -7.00
CA PRO A 9 0.20 -44.14 -5.94
C PRO A 9 -0.67 -42.98 -5.46
N TRP A 10 -1.92 -43.27 -5.10
CA TRP A 10 -2.85 -42.24 -4.60
C TRP A 10 -2.27 -41.41 -3.44
N SER A 11 -1.51 -42.05 -2.55
CA SER A 11 -0.82 -41.37 -1.44
C SER A 11 0.21 -40.34 -1.91
N GLU A 12 0.91 -40.62 -3.01
CA GLU A 12 1.92 -39.71 -3.57
C GLU A 12 1.25 -38.56 -4.34
N LEU A 13 0.16 -38.84 -5.06
CA LEU A 13 -0.66 -37.83 -5.71
C LEU A 13 -1.32 -36.89 -4.69
N GLU A 14 -1.92 -37.42 -3.62
CA GLU A 14 -2.51 -36.66 -2.52
C GLU A 14 -1.47 -35.80 -1.80
N ARG A 15 -0.26 -36.36 -1.58
CA ARG A 15 0.86 -35.65 -0.97
C ARG A 15 1.27 -34.43 -1.81
N LEU A 16 1.44 -34.62 -3.12
CA LEU A 16 1.81 -33.56 -4.07
C LEU A 16 0.72 -32.47 -4.16
N LEU A 17 -0.55 -32.86 -4.29
CA LEU A 17 -1.67 -31.92 -4.36
C LEU A 17 -1.92 -31.19 -3.02
N SER A 18 -1.53 -31.80 -1.90
CA SER A 18 -1.64 -31.21 -0.57
C SER A 18 -0.40 -30.39 -0.16
N GLY A 19 0.60 -30.27 -1.04
CA GLY A 19 1.84 -29.53 -0.77
C GLY A 19 2.72 -30.14 0.32
N ARG A 20 2.54 -31.42 0.67
CA ARG A 20 3.32 -32.05 1.75
C ARG A 20 4.70 -32.47 1.23
N PRO A 21 5.82 -32.03 1.82
CA PRO A 21 7.15 -32.50 1.42
C PRO A 21 7.32 -34.00 1.73
N ARG A 22 8.23 -34.66 0.99
CA ARG A 22 8.41 -36.13 1.06
C ARG A 22 9.02 -36.56 2.40
N ASP A 23 9.90 -35.73 2.96
CA ASP A 23 10.67 -36.00 4.18
C ASP A 23 10.77 -34.78 5.13
N GLY A 24 9.82 -33.83 5.05
CA GLY A 24 9.91 -32.57 5.82
C GLY A 24 10.97 -31.57 5.34
N ALA A 25 11.81 -31.96 4.38
CA ALA A 25 12.78 -31.08 3.73
C ALA A 25 12.12 -30.25 2.62
N SER A 26 12.45 -28.96 2.58
CA SER A 26 12.16 -28.10 1.42
C SER A 26 12.86 -28.64 0.16
N LEU A 27 12.49 -28.14 -1.03
CA LEU A 27 13.20 -28.42 -2.29
C LEU A 27 14.71 -28.07 -2.23
N SER A 28 15.14 -27.31 -1.23
CA SER A 28 16.52 -26.92 -0.93
C SER A 28 17.22 -27.76 0.15
N GLY A 29 16.60 -28.83 0.67
CA GLY A 29 17.26 -29.81 1.54
C GLY A 29 17.44 -29.41 3.01
N GLY A 30 16.69 -28.43 3.52
CA GLY A 30 16.71 -28.02 4.93
C GLY A 30 15.30 -27.92 5.56
N SER A 31 15.23 -27.90 6.89
CA SER A 31 14.03 -27.43 7.60
C SER A 31 14.01 -25.90 7.53
N GLN A 32 13.52 -25.34 6.43
CA GLN A 32 13.27 -23.91 6.37
C GLN A 32 12.03 -23.63 7.24
N THR A 33 12.27 -23.17 8.47
CA THR A 33 11.24 -22.51 9.28
C THR A 33 10.91 -21.19 8.60
N GLY A 34 9.62 -20.92 8.38
CA GLY A 34 9.19 -19.64 7.83
C GLY A 34 9.45 -18.53 8.84
N ASP A 35 9.99 -17.41 8.37
CA ASP A 35 10.24 -16.17 9.13
C ASP A 35 8.97 -15.32 9.34
N GLY A 36 7.80 -15.86 8.96
CA GLY A 36 6.56 -15.11 8.91
C GLY A 36 6.53 -14.03 7.83
N GLY A 37 7.49 -13.97 6.90
CA GLY A 37 7.44 -13.12 5.71
C GLY A 37 6.60 -13.77 4.60
N ASP A 38 7.17 -13.88 3.40
CA ASP A 38 6.65 -14.72 2.30
C ASP A 38 6.98 -16.20 2.53
N SER A 39 6.69 -16.67 3.75
CA SER A 39 6.96 -18.04 4.20
C SER A 39 6.52 -19.06 3.15
N PRO A 40 7.29 -20.15 2.97
CA PRO A 40 7.25 -20.90 1.73
C PRO A 40 5.88 -21.52 1.42
N ALA A 41 5.61 -21.64 0.11
CA ALA A 41 4.30 -22.00 -0.48
C ALA A 41 3.71 -23.37 -0.08
N TRP A 42 4.35 -24.12 0.83
CA TRP A 42 3.88 -25.41 1.32
C TRP A 42 3.28 -25.37 2.74
N SER A 43 3.34 -24.25 3.46
CA SER A 43 2.64 -24.12 4.75
C SER A 43 1.19 -23.65 4.56
N ARG A 44 0.25 -24.27 5.28
CA ARG A 44 -1.15 -23.83 5.34
C ARG A 44 -1.36 -22.63 6.29
N LYS A 45 -0.34 -22.28 7.07
CA LYS A 45 -0.38 -21.18 8.05
C LYS A 45 0.89 -20.36 7.92
N ARG A 46 0.75 -19.03 7.91
CA ARG A 46 1.88 -18.12 8.05
C ARG A 46 2.35 -18.18 9.51
N GLU A 47 3.65 -18.37 9.70
CA GLU A 47 4.28 -18.31 11.02
C GLU A 47 4.29 -16.87 11.55
N PRO A 48 4.45 -16.65 12.86
CA PRO A 48 4.66 -15.32 13.41
C PRO A 48 5.86 -14.63 12.75
N TYR A 49 5.77 -13.31 12.54
CA TYR A 49 6.89 -12.52 12.04
C TYR A 49 8.06 -12.56 13.02
N GLU A 50 9.26 -12.86 12.53
CA GLU A 50 10.51 -12.79 13.28
C GLU A 50 11.37 -11.63 12.76
N PRO A 51 11.77 -10.67 13.62
CA PRO A 51 12.52 -9.51 13.20
C PRO A 51 13.99 -9.88 12.94
N PRO A 52 14.65 -9.29 11.93
CA PRO A 52 16.09 -9.42 11.78
C PRO A 52 16.85 -8.66 12.89
N GLU A 53 18.13 -8.98 13.11
CA GLU A 53 18.99 -8.15 13.97
C GLU A 53 19.21 -6.77 13.32
N LEU A 54 18.76 -5.70 13.99
CA LEU A 54 18.85 -4.32 13.50
C LEU A 54 19.62 -3.43 14.49
N GLN A 55 20.47 -2.55 13.95
CA GLN A 55 21.07 -1.45 14.70
C GLN A 55 20.26 -0.17 14.45
N ARG A 56 19.80 0.47 15.53
CA ARG A 56 19.04 1.73 15.46
C ARG A 56 19.95 2.91 15.82
N PRO A 57 20.34 3.75 14.85
CA PRO A 57 21.03 4.99 15.16
C PRO A 57 20.07 5.98 15.83
N PRO A 58 20.57 6.92 16.65
CA PRO A 58 19.77 8.05 17.09
C PRO A 58 19.43 8.93 15.87
N ALA A 59 18.14 9.19 15.65
CA ALA A 59 17.71 10.16 14.64
C ALA A 59 17.98 11.58 15.16
N GLU A 60 18.68 12.41 14.40
CA GLU A 60 18.94 13.81 14.77
C GLU A 60 17.72 14.71 14.58
N VAL A 61 16.85 14.36 13.63
CA VAL A 61 15.59 15.07 13.33
C VAL A 61 14.46 14.05 13.24
N ALA A 62 13.37 14.29 13.97
CA ALA A 62 12.19 13.45 13.90
C ALA A 62 11.57 13.54 12.50
N TYR A 63 11.52 12.41 11.80
CA TYR A 63 10.91 12.29 10.48
C TYR A 63 9.98 11.06 10.44
N ALA A 64 8.83 11.22 9.79
CA ALA A 64 7.90 10.14 9.54
C ALA A 64 7.63 10.07 8.03
N GLU A 65 7.74 8.87 7.47
CA GLU A 65 7.41 8.64 6.07
C GLU A 65 5.89 8.43 5.96
N LEU A 66 5.19 9.28 5.20
CA LEU A 66 3.72 9.30 5.15
C LEU A 66 3.13 8.88 3.80
N HIS A 67 3.98 8.65 2.79
CA HIS A 67 3.56 8.22 1.46
C HIS A 67 4.49 7.10 0.98
N CYS A 68 4.08 5.85 1.23
CA CYS A 68 4.90 4.68 0.90
C CYS A 68 4.05 3.51 0.40
N HIS A 69 4.53 2.88 -0.67
CA HIS A 69 3.88 1.74 -1.31
C HIS A 69 4.67 0.47 -1.04
N SER A 70 3.95 -0.59 -0.68
CA SER A 70 4.49 -1.95 -0.68
C SER A 70 4.19 -2.65 -2.00
N ASN A 71 4.71 -3.86 -2.16
CA ASN A 71 4.42 -4.74 -3.30
C ASN A 71 2.95 -5.17 -3.42
N PHE A 72 2.09 -4.82 -2.46
CA PHE A 72 0.64 -4.92 -2.62
C PHE A 72 0.06 -3.84 -3.54
N SER A 73 0.80 -2.75 -3.79
CA SER A 73 0.61 -1.87 -4.94
C SER A 73 1.19 -2.53 -6.19
N PHE A 74 0.40 -3.43 -6.80
CA PHE A 74 0.89 -4.35 -7.83
C PHE A 74 1.51 -3.63 -9.04
N LEU A 75 2.74 -4.03 -9.41
CA LEU A 75 3.55 -3.44 -10.50
C LEU A 75 3.94 -1.97 -10.28
N ASP A 76 3.86 -1.49 -9.05
CA ASP A 76 4.33 -0.16 -8.64
C ASP A 76 5.28 -0.25 -7.43
N GLY A 77 4.81 -0.77 -6.30
CA GLY A 77 5.65 -0.99 -5.12
C GLY A 77 6.51 -2.25 -5.24
N ALA A 78 7.74 -2.19 -4.73
CA ALA A 78 8.72 -3.28 -4.83
C ALA A 78 8.99 -3.98 -3.49
N SER A 79 8.92 -3.25 -2.37
CA SER A 79 9.25 -3.78 -1.05
C SER A 79 8.07 -4.46 -0.38
N HIS A 80 8.31 -5.53 0.37
CA HIS A 80 7.30 -6.13 1.24
C HIS A 80 6.96 -5.16 2.40
N PRO A 81 5.75 -5.22 2.96
CA PRO A 81 5.39 -4.39 4.11
C PRO A 81 6.36 -4.55 5.30
N GLU A 82 6.86 -5.76 5.54
CA GLU A 82 7.86 -6.03 6.58
C GLU A 82 9.18 -5.30 6.32
N GLU A 83 9.68 -5.32 5.08
CA GLU A 83 10.91 -4.63 4.69
C GLU A 83 10.80 -3.11 4.88
N LEU A 84 9.63 -2.53 4.60
CA LEU A 84 9.37 -1.10 4.85
C LEU A 84 9.52 -0.75 6.33
N VAL A 85 8.98 -1.59 7.22
CA VAL A 85 9.12 -1.40 8.67
C VAL A 85 10.56 -1.60 9.12
N GLU A 86 11.25 -2.62 8.61
CA GLU A 86 12.66 -2.87 8.92
C GLU A 86 13.54 -1.68 8.52
N GLN A 87 13.32 -1.10 7.33
CA GLN A 87 14.03 0.10 6.92
C GLN A 87 13.67 1.30 7.82
N ALA A 88 12.40 1.48 8.17
CA ALA A 88 11.99 2.54 9.09
C ALA A 88 12.70 2.41 10.45
N ALA A 89 12.83 1.20 10.98
CA ALA A 89 13.56 0.92 12.21
C ALA A 89 15.08 1.19 12.07
N ARG A 90 15.70 0.75 10.98
CA ARG A 90 17.13 1.00 10.68
C ARG A 90 17.46 2.48 10.54
N LEU A 91 16.56 3.26 9.94
CA LEU A 91 16.73 4.70 9.76
C LEU A 91 16.33 5.50 11.01
N GLY A 92 15.76 4.85 12.02
CA GLY A 92 15.30 5.51 13.23
C GLY A 92 14.09 6.40 13.02
N LEU A 93 13.23 6.11 12.04
CA LEU A 93 12.04 6.89 11.75
C LEU A 93 11.08 6.94 12.95
N GLU A 94 10.40 8.08 13.07
CA GLU A 94 9.45 8.37 14.14
C GLU A 94 8.10 7.68 13.90
N ALA A 95 7.74 7.48 12.62
CA ALA A 95 6.64 6.63 12.16
C ALA A 95 6.80 6.29 10.67
N VAL A 96 6.04 5.31 10.18
CA VAL A 96 5.92 5.00 8.75
C VAL A 96 4.46 4.72 8.40
N ALA A 97 4.00 5.21 7.26
CA ALA A 97 2.69 4.95 6.70
C ALA A 97 2.76 3.83 5.65
N LEU A 98 1.71 3.02 5.57
CA LEU A 98 1.45 2.17 4.41
C LEU A 98 0.27 2.76 3.63
N THR A 99 0.50 3.18 2.39
CA THR A 99 -0.47 3.87 1.53
C THR A 99 -0.60 3.18 0.17
N ASP A 100 -0.86 1.88 0.18
CA ASP A 100 -0.99 1.10 -1.06
C ASP A 100 -2.13 1.59 -1.97
N HIS A 101 -2.02 1.27 -3.27
CA HIS A 101 -3.04 1.60 -4.27
C HIS A 101 -4.34 0.85 -4.03
N ASP A 102 -5.44 1.60 -3.89
CA ASP A 102 -6.82 1.10 -3.93
C ASP A 102 -7.12 -0.08 -2.99
N GLY A 103 -6.38 -0.19 -1.89
CA GLY A 103 -6.41 -1.38 -1.06
C GLY A 103 -5.66 -1.24 0.26
N MET A 104 -5.91 -2.20 1.15
CA MET A 104 -5.30 -2.33 2.47
C MET A 104 -4.71 -3.73 2.64
N TYR A 105 -4.19 -4.32 1.55
CA TYR A 105 -3.87 -5.74 1.50
C TYR A 105 -2.66 -6.10 2.38
N GLY A 106 -1.68 -5.21 2.48
CA GLY A 106 -0.45 -5.40 3.25
C GLY A 106 -0.55 -5.02 4.74
N VAL A 107 -1.66 -4.44 5.20
CA VAL A 107 -1.71 -3.77 6.53
C VAL A 107 -1.48 -4.72 7.70
N VAL A 108 -1.90 -5.98 7.61
CA VAL A 108 -1.71 -6.96 8.70
C VAL A 108 -0.23 -7.30 8.84
N ARG A 109 0.46 -7.54 7.72
CA ARG A 109 1.90 -7.85 7.69
C ARG A 109 2.71 -6.67 8.22
N PHE A 110 2.36 -5.47 7.76
CA PHE A 110 2.93 -4.20 8.24
C PHE A 110 2.75 -4.01 9.75
N ALA A 111 1.52 -4.21 10.25
CA ALA A 111 1.19 -4.03 11.67
C ALA A 111 1.93 -5.02 12.57
N GLU A 112 2.05 -6.27 12.14
CA GLU A 112 2.76 -7.31 12.89
C GLU A 112 4.26 -7.00 12.98
N ALA A 113 4.90 -6.64 11.87
CA ALA A 113 6.30 -6.25 11.85
C ALA A 113 6.56 -4.98 12.68
N ALA A 114 5.70 -3.97 12.55
CA ALA A 114 5.85 -2.72 13.28
C ALA A 114 5.69 -2.89 14.79
N ARG A 115 4.79 -3.79 15.22
CA ARG A 115 4.63 -4.16 16.63
C ARG A 115 5.90 -4.78 17.19
N GLU A 116 6.52 -5.68 16.44
CA GLU A 116 7.72 -6.40 16.88
C GLU A 116 8.96 -5.50 16.92
N LEU A 117 9.09 -4.59 15.95
CA LEU A 117 10.19 -3.64 15.85
C LEU A 117 9.98 -2.33 16.64
N GLY A 118 8.83 -2.15 17.29
CA GLY A 118 8.50 -0.94 18.04
C GLY A 118 8.41 0.32 17.17
N VAL A 119 7.98 0.18 15.91
CA VAL A 119 7.80 1.27 14.95
C VAL A 119 6.34 1.74 15.00
N ARG A 120 6.10 3.06 15.02
CA ARG A 120 4.74 3.60 14.99
C ARG A 120 4.21 3.64 13.57
N THR A 121 2.93 3.28 13.40
CA THR A 121 2.32 3.12 12.09
C THR A 121 1.25 4.17 11.81
N VAL A 122 1.10 4.48 10.53
CA VAL A 122 -0.05 5.17 9.96
C VAL A 122 -0.64 4.28 8.87
N TYR A 123 -1.96 4.18 8.79
CA TYR A 123 -2.62 3.38 7.76
C TYR A 123 -3.35 4.31 6.80
N GLY A 124 -3.17 4.11 5.51
CA GLY A 124 -3.81 4.90 4.47
C GLY A 124 -3.90 4.14 3.17
N ALA A 125 -4.37 4.84 2.13
CA ALA A 125 -4.38 4.31 0.77
C ALA A 125 -4.26 5.48 -0.22
N GLU A 126 -3.61 5.22 -1.35
CA GLU A 126 -3.66 6.12 -2.50
C GLU A 126 -4.76 5.64 -3.46
N LEU A 127 -5.84 6.42 -3.57
CA LEU A 127 -6.99 6.08 -4.39
C LEU A 127 -6.76 6.52 -5.84
N SER A 128 -7.15 5.68 -6.80
CA SER A 128 -7.10 5.98 -8.23
C SER A 128 -8.47 6.41 -8.76
N LEU A 129 -8.67 7.72 -8.95
CA LEU A 129 -9.92 8.30 -9.44
C LEU A 129 -9.93 8.45 -10.95
N GLY A 130 -11.11 8.28 -11.57
CA GLY A 130 -11.32 8.57 -12.99
C GLY A 130 -10.78 7.51 -13.96
N LEU A 131 -10.60 6.26 -13.50
CA LEU A 131 -10.16 5.15 -14.36
C LEU A 131 -11.23 4.76 -15.38
N THR A 132 -10.91 4.78 -16.67
CA THR A 132 -11.78 4.28 -17.75
C THR A 132 -11.48 2.83 -18.10
N VAL A 133 -10.26 2.35 -17.82
CA VAL A 133 -9.81 0.96 -18.00
C VAL A 133 -9.13 0.43 -16.72
N PRO A 134 -8.99 -0.90 -16.55
CA PRO A 134 -8.18 -1.47 -15.47
C PRO A 134 -6.73 -1.03 -15.52
N GLN A 135 -6.16 -0.71 -14.36
CA GLN A 135 -4.77 -0.23 -14.24
C GLN A 135 -3.71 -1.35 -14.32
N ASN A 136 -4.08 -2.60 -14.06
CA ASN A 136 -3.13 -3.71 -13.97
C ASN A 136 -2.33 -3.90 -15.27
N GLY A 137 -1.00 -3.76 -15.17
CA GLY A 137 -0.09 -4.01 -16.30
C GLY A 137 0.07 -2.82 -17.25
N ILE A 138 -0.55 -1.68 -16.96
CA ILE A 138 -0.40 -0.45 -17.74
C ILE A 138 0.67 0.41 -17.07
N PRO A 139 1.79 0.72 -17.76
CA PRO A 139 2.74 1.71 -17.26
C PRO A 139 2.07 3.08 -17.21
N ASP A 140 2.15 3.74 -16.05
CA ASP A 140 1.56 5.06 -15.82
C ASP A 140 0.06 5.16 -16.20
N PRO A 141 -0.83 4.43 -15.50
CA PRO A 141 -2.25 4.39 -15.85
C PRO A 141 -2.91 5.78 -15.79
N GLU A 142 -3.99 5.97 -16.52
CA GLU A 142 -4.74 7.23 -16.46
C GLU A 142 -5.33 7.50 -15.08
N GLY A 143 -5.89 8.70 -14.89
CA GLY A 143 -6.61 9.06 -13.67
C GLY A 143 -5.87 10.06 -12.79
N THR A 144 -6.45 10.30 -11.62
CA THR A 144 -5.94 11.22 -10.61
C THR A 144 -5.78 10.48 -9.30
N HIS A 145 -4.69 10.71 -8.58
CA HIS A 145 -4.47 10.08 -7.29
C HIS A 145 -4.98 10.95 -6.14
N LEU A 146 -5.51 10.32 -5.10
CA LEU A 146 -5.90 10.97 -3.84
C LEU A 146 -5.41 10.12 -2.66
N LEU A 147 -4.45 10.65 -1.90
CA LEU A 147 -3.91 9.93 -0.75
C LEU A 147 -4.69 10.29 0.52
N LEU A 148 -5.18 9.26 1.21
CA LEU A 148 -5.92 9.39 2.46
C LEU A 148 -5.22 8.63 3.59
N LEU A 149 -4.90 9.33 4.68
CA LEU A 149 -4.39 8.75 5.92
C LEU A 149 -5.52 8.65 6.95
N ALA A 150 -5.80 7.45 7.44
CA ALA A 150 -6.85 7.20 8.42
C ALA A 150 -6.52 7.79 9.80
N ARG A 151 -7.45 8.57 10.37
CA ARG A 151 -7.37 9.04 11.76
C ARG A 151 -8.09 8.06 12.69
N GLY A 152 -7.29 7.27 13.40
CA GLY A 152 -7.79 6.29 14.37
C GLY A 152 -8.56 5.13 13.72
N THR A 153 -9.18 4.30 14.56
CA THR A 153 -9.88 3.08 14.13
C THR A 153 -11.11 3.39 13.27
N GLU A 154 -11.78 4.51 13.53
CA GLU A 154 -12.96 4.93 12.79
C GLU A 154 -12.60 5.40 11.37
N GLY A 155 -11.51 6.16 11.22
CA GLY A 155 -10.96 6.50 9.91
C GLY A 155 -10.58 5.28 9.09
N TYR A 156 -9.93 4.31 9.73
CA TYR A 156 -9.55 3.06 9.08
C TYR A 156 -10.79 2.30 8.59
N ARG A 157 -11.81 2.15 9.45
CA ARG A 157 -13.07 1.49 9.11
C ARG A 157 -13.76 2.16 7.92
N ARG A 158 -13.84 3.49 7.92
CA ARG A 158 -14.47 4.28 6.85
C ARG A 158 -13.72 4.14 5.54
N LEU A 159 -12.40 4.28 5.57
CA LEU A 159 -11.55 4.14 4.39
C LEU A 159 -11.66 2.74 3.78
N CYS A 160 -11.61 1.68 4.60
CA CYS A 160 -11.84 0.31 4.12
C CYS A 160 -13.22 0.14 3.48
N HIS A 161 -14.26 0.74 4.07
CA HIS A 161 -15.62 0.69 3.51
C HIS A 161 -15.72 1.41 2.16
N THR A 162 -15.14 2.60 2.04
CA THR A 162 -15.12 3.38 0.79
C THR A 162 -14.38 2.63 -0.31
N ILE A 163 -13.20 2.08 -0.03
CA ILE A 163 -12.43 1.26 -0.98
C ILE A 163 -13.23 0.03 -1.42
N SER A 164 -13.82 -0.70 -0.46
CA SER A 164 -14.62 -1.89 -0.77
C SER A 164 -15.81 -1.57 -1.68
N THR A 165 -16.52 -0.47 -1.38
CA THR A 165 -17.65 0.00 -2.18
C THR A 165 -17.22 0.36 -3.61
N ALA A 166 -16.10 1.06 -3.77
CA ALA A 166 -15.59 1.43 -5.09
C ALA A 166 -15.14 0.21 -5.92
N GLN A 167 -14.48 -0.76 -5.29
CA GLN A 167 -14.09 -2.02 -5.93
C GLN A 167 -15.32 -2.82 -6.41
N LEU A 168 -16.36 -2.94 -5.57
CA LEU A 168 -17.61 -3.61 -5.92
C LEU A 168 -18.36 -2.88 -7.06
N ARG A 169 -18.31 -1.55 -7.08
CA ARG A 169 -18.91 -0.73 -8.13
C ARG A 169 -18.19 -0.89 -9.47
N GLY A 170 -16.87 -1.00 -9.45
CA GLY A 170 -16.02 -1.19 -10.63
C GLY A 170 -16.27 -2.49 -11.38
N ARG A 171 -16.66 -3.57 -10.68
CA ARG A 171 -16.97 -4.91 -11.22
C ARG A 171 -15.84 -5.57 -12.02
N GLU A 172 -14.66 -4.97 -12.03
CA GLU A 172 -13.48 -5.43 -12.76
C GLU A 172 -12.24 -5.17 -11.90
N LYS A 173 -11.36 -6.17 -11.82
CA LYS A 173 -10.14 -6.07 -11.01
C LYS A 173 -9.26 -4.94 -11.55
N GLY A 174 -8.77 -4.08 -10.66
CA GLY A 174 -7.91 -2.97 -11.05
C GLY A 174 -8.64 -1.75 -11.57
N LYS A 175 -9.98 -1.72 -11.46
CA LYS A 175 -10.80 -0.60 -11.91
C LYS A 175 -11.82 -0.19 -10.83
N PRO A 176 -11.39 0.20 -9.62
CA PRO A 176 -12.31 0.77 -8.65
C PRO A 176 -12.96 2.04 -9.20
N VAL A 177 -14.22 2.30 -8.84
CA VAL A 177 -14.97 3.48 -9.26
C VAL A 177 -15.31 4.34 -8.05
N TYR A 178 -14.55 5.40 -7.86
CA TYR A 178 -14.77 6.41 -6.83
C TYR A 178 -15.52 7.61 -7.39
N ASP A 179 -16.39 8.18 -6.57
CA ASP A 179 -16.86 9.56 -6.70
C ASP A 179 -16.22 10.39 -5.58
N LEU A 180 -15.62 11.52 -5.92
CA LEU A 180 -14.84 12.31 -4.95
C LEU A 180 -15.72 12.86 -3.81
N ALA A 181 -16.94 13.28 -4.10
CA ALA A 181 -17.86 13.80 -3.10
C ALA A 181 -18.36 12.69 -2.17
N GLU A 182 -18.62 11.49 -2.70
CA GLU A 182 -18.93 10.31 -1.89
C GLU A 182 -17.76 9.91 -1.00
N VAL A 183 -16.53 9.89 -1.52
CA VAL A 183 -15.32 9.60 -0.72
C VAL A 183 -15.19 10.60 0.43
N ALA A 184 -15.37 11.89 0.15
CA ALA A 184 -15.32 12.94 1.17
C ALA A 184 -16.41 12.76 2.24
N ALA A 185 -17.65 12.47 1.82
CA ALA A 185 -18.76 12.25 2.74
C ALA A 185 -18.56 11.00 3.62
N ASP A 186 -18.08 9.90 3.05
CA ASP A 186 -17.86 8.65 3.78
C ASP A 186 -16.75 8.79 4.84
N THR A 187 -15.74 9.61 4.55
CA THR A 187 -14.52 9.75 5.36
C THR A 187 -14.44 11.06 6.17
N ALA A 188 -15.51 11.87 6.13
CA ALA A 188 -15.56 13.22 6.71
C ALA A 188 -15.02 13.28 8.15
N GLY A 189 -14.02 14.15 8.38
CA GLY A 189 -13.40 14.37 9.69
C GLY A 189 -12.53 13.21 10.22
N HIS A 190 -12.41 12.12 9.47
CA HIS A 190 -11.72 10.90 9.91
C HIS A 190 -10.51 10.52 9.06
N VAL A 191 -10.12 11.37 8.11
CA VAL A 191 -8.91 11.21 7.30
C VAL A 191 -8.12 12.50 7.24
N LEU A 192 -6.82 12.39 6.99
CA LEU A 192 -5.99 13.48 6.47
C LEU A 192 -5.75 13.20 4.98
N VAL A 193 -6.12 14.16 4.13
CA VAL A 193 -5.84 14.15 2.70
C VAL A 193 -4.45 14.73 2.48
N LEU A 194 -3.60 14.02 1.74
CA LEU A 194 -2.41 14.61 1.15
C LEU A 194 -2.71 14.94 -0.32
N THR A 195 -2.26 16.11 -0.80
CA THR A 195 -2.49 16.51 -2.20
C THR A 195 -1.86 15.57 -3.23
N GLY A 196 -1.01 14.64 -2.77
CA GLY A 196 -0.55 13.49 -3.53
C GLY A 196 0.66 13.77 -4.41
N CYS A 197 1.03 12.73 -5.15
CA CYS A 197 2.14 12.73 -6.09
C CYS A 197 1.86 13.59 -7.34
N ARG A 198 2.68 13.45 -8.39
CA ARG A 198 2.49 14.14 -9.69
C ARG A 198 1.10 13.95 -10.31
N LYS A 199 0.38 12.87 -9.96
CA LYS A 199 -0.98 12.58 -10.41
C LYS A 199 -2.08 13.18 -9.53
N GLY A 200 -1.76 13.83 -8.42
CA GLY A 200 -2.73 14.54 -7.59
C GLY A 200 -3.40 15.70 -8.32
N ALA A 201 -4.68 15.96 -8.04
CA ALA A 201 -5.47 16.99 -8.74
C ALA A 201 -4.81 18.38 -8.70
N VAL A 202 -4.31 18.77 -7.52
CA VAL A 202 -3.62 20.06 -7.31
C VAL A 202 -2.36 20.16 -8.16
N ARG A 203 -1.56 19.08 -8.21
CA ARG A 203 -0.32 18.99 -9.00
C ARG A 203 -0.60 19.06 -10.51
N GLN A 204 -1.62 18.34 -10.98
CA GLN A 204 -2.04 18.40 -12.39
C GLN A 204 -2.57 19.79 -12.77
N ALA A 205 -3.34 20.43 -11.89
CA ALA A 205 -3.86 21.78 -12.11
C ALA A 205 -2.75 22.82 -12.15
N LEU A 206 -1.74 22.71 -11.28
CA LEU A 206 -0.55 23.57 -11.31
C LEU A 206 0.16 23.49 -12.66
N GLN A 207 0.38 22.28 -13.17
CA GLN A 207 1.06 22.07 -14.45
C GLN A 207 0.27 22.61 -15.65
N ARG A 208 -1.07 22.46 -15.65
CA ARG A 208 -1.92 22.83 -16.79
C ARG A 208 -2.33 24.30 -16.79
N GLY A 209 -2.52 24.90 -15.61
CA GLY A 209 -3.16 26.21 -15.44
C GLY A 209 -2.48 27.13 -14.43
N GLY A 210 -1.30 26.76 -13.92
CA GLY A 210 -0.49 27.56 -13.01
C GLY A 210 -1.08 27.68 -11.58
N PRO A 211 -0.47 28.54 -10.74
CA PRO A 211 -0.86 28.69 -9.34
C PRO A 211 -2.36 28.99 -9.11
N PRO A 212 -3.05 29.81 -9.93
CA PRO A 212 -4.47 30.05 -9.75
C PRO A 212 -5.34 28.80 -9.95
N ALA A 213 -4.94 27.87 -10.83
CA ALA A 213 -5.65 26.62 -11.02
C ALA A 213 -5.42 25.66 -9.85
N ALA A 214 -4.17 25.54 -9.39
CA ALA A 214 -3.82 24.75 -8.21
C ALA A 214 -4.56 25.23 -6.96
N ALA A 215 -4.65 26.55 -6.76
CA ALA A 215 -5.37 27.15 -5.64
C ALA A 215 -6.87 26.82 -5.64
N ARG A 216 -7.50 26.73 -6.82
CA ARG A 216 -8.90 26.31 -6.94
C ARG A 216 -9.10 24.85 -6.57
N GLU A 217 -8.23 23.95 -7.04
CA GLU A 217 -8.30 22.53 -6.66
C GLU A 217 -8.03 22.31 -5.17
N LEU A 218 -7.07 23.05 -4.60
CA LEU A 218 -6.80 22.98 -3.16
C LEU A 218 -8.00 23.49 -2.35
N ALA A 219 -8.62 24.59 -2.77
CA ALA A 219 -9.84 25.10 -2.16
C ALA A 219 -10.99 24.08 -2.27
N HIS A 220 -11.15 23.44 -3.43
CA HIS A 220 -12.15 22.40 -3.63
C HIS A 220 -11.97 21.21 -2.68
N LEU A 221 -10.74 20.72 -2.51
CA LEU A 221 -10.44 19.68 -1.51
C LEU A 221 -10.73 20.17 -0.09
N GLY A 222 -10.39 21.42 0.24
CA GLY A 222 -10.70 22.03 1.53
C GLY A 222 -12.20 22.16 1.81
N GLU A 223 -13.01 22.46 0.80
CA GLU A 223 -14.48 22.50 0.89
C GLU A 223 -15.09 21.12 1.15
N LEU A 224 -14.52 20.07 0.53
CA LEU A 224 -15.01 18.69 0.66
C LEU A 224 -14.60 18.02 1.97
N PHE A 225 -13.32 18.15 2.37
CA PHE A 225 -12.76 17.41 3.49
C PHE A 225 -12.60 18.25 4.77
N GLY A 226 -12.72 19.58 4.67
CA GLY A 226 -12.34 20.53 5.71
C GLY A 226 -10.87 20.92 5.59
N PRO A 227 -10.52 22.23 5.68
CA PRO A 227 -9.15 22.71 5.46
C PRO A 227 -8.13 22.15 6.46
N GLU A 228 -8.56 21.78 7.68
CA GLU A 228 -7.73 21.13 8.70
C GLU A 228 -7.42 19.65 8.43
N ASN A 229 -8.07 19.09 7.40
CA ASN A 229 -7.94 17.71 6.97
C ASN A 229 -7.27 17.61 5.59
N VAL A 230 -6.69 18.70 5.08
CA VAL A 230 -5.95 18.71 3.81
C VAL A 230 -4.55 19.27 4.06
N ALA A 231 -3.53 18.52 3.67
CA ALA A 231 -2.14 18.97 3.68
C ALA A 231 -1.57 18.97 2.27
N VAL A 232 -0.82 20.03 1.95
CA VAL A 232 -0.07 20.10 0.70
C VAL A 232 1.16 19.22 0.82
N GLU A 233 1.26 18.26 -0.07
CA GLU A 233 2.39 17.34 -0.16
C GLU A 233 3.49 17.94 -1.03
N LEU A 234 4.69 18.01 -0.46
CA LEU A 234 5.89 18.45 -1.14
C LEU A 234 6.85 17.27 -1.23
N THR A 235 7.34 17.01 -2.43
CA THR A 235 8.38 15.99 -2.65
C THR A 235 9.61 16.69 -3.20
N ASP A 236 10.80 16.25 -2.82
CA ASP A 236 12.05 16.72 -3.40
C ASP A 236 12.96 15.52 -3.69
N HIS A 237 13.06 15.16 -4.96
CA HIS A 237 13.93 14.09 -5.44
C HIS A 237 15.28 14.64 -5.92
N ALA A 238 15.62 15.89 -5.56
CA ALA A 238 16.75 16.65 -6.09
C ALA A 238 16.75 16.78 -7.62
N LEU A 239 15.56 16.78 -8.24
CA LEU A 239 15.40 17.03 -9.67
C LEU A 239 15.35 18.54 -9.96
N PRO A 240 15.78 18.99 -11.15
CA PRO A 240 15.94 20.43 -11.45
C PRO A 240 14.69 21.29 -11.22
N ALA A 241 13.51 20.72 -11.41
CA ALA A 241 12.25 21.45 -11.31
C ALA A 241 11.59 21.34 -9.92
N ASP A 242 12.12 20.54 -8.99
CA ASP A 242 11.42 20.24 -7.73
C ASP A 242 11.27 21.48 -6.83
N THR A 243 12.28 22.34 -6.78
CA THR A 243 12.24 23.59 -5.99
C THR A 243 11.23 24.60 -6.52
N GLU A 244 11.17 24.83 -7.84
CA GLU A 244 10.23 25.81 -8.44
C GLU A 244 8.78 25.32 -8.37
N ARG A 245 8.63 24.00 -8.33
CA ARG A 245 7.37 23.28 -8.33
C ARG A 245 6.70 23.23 -6.95
N ASN A 246 7.49 23.22 -5.89
CA ASN A 246 7.08 23.18 -4.49
C ASN A 246 6.76 24.59 -3.97
#